data_AF-A0A7S0RNY3-F1
#
_entry.id   AF-A0A7S0RNY3-F1
#
_cell.length_a   1.000
_cell.length_b   1.000
_cell.length_c   1.000
_cell.angle_alpha   90.00
_cell.angle_beta   90.00
_cell.angle_gamma   90.00
#
_symmetry.space_group_name_H-M   'P 1'
#
loop_
_entity.id
_entity.type
_entity.pdbx_description
1 polymer ?
#
loop_
_entity_poly.entity_id
_entity_poly.type
_entity_poly.pdbx_seq_one_letter_code
_entity_poly.pdbx_strand_id
1 'polypeptide(L)'
;CAYWSVMVVTEVAEGGQEYFVQRTVQPSGRFKDHPLLAEVRRGTKLRCRICGQPGATLGCHLDACKWSYHYPCALKSACLLMPRLIAMACNVHADQYRTYEEDTQQATIAATKGEASPPPLTRTNTA
;
A
#
# COMPACT_ATOMS: atom_id res chain seq x y z
N CYS A 1 7.07 27.21 -6.91
CA CYS A 1 5.81 26.96 -6.19
C CYS A 1 4.82 26.23 -7.08
N ALA A 2 4.99 24.91 -7.25
CA ALA A 2 3.94 24.08 -7.83
C ALA A 2 3.49 23.16 -6.70
N TYR A 3 2.36 23.54 -6.11
CA TYR A 3 1.66 22.83 -5.07
C TYR A 3 1.39 21.40 -5.58
N TRP A 4 1.97 20.41 -4.92
CA TRP A 4 1.63 19.00 -5.10
C TRP A 4 0.21 18.76 -4.58
N SER A 5 -0.79 19.12 -5.38
CA SER A 5 -2.14 18.62 -5.19
C SER A 5 -2.20 17.23 -5.79
N VAL A 6 -1.98 16.20 -4.98
CA VAL A 6 -2.45 14.84 -5.29
C VAL A 6 -3.97 14.93 -5.32
N MET A 7 -4.56 15.21 -6.48
CA MET A 7 -6.01 15.15 -6.64
C MET A 7 -6.42 13.67 -6.56
N VAL A 8 -6.84 13.26 -5.36
CA VAL A 8 -7.69 12.09 -5.21
C VAL A 8 -9.05 12.49 -5.76
N VAL A 9 -9.35 12.09 -6.99
CA VAL A 9 -10.69 12.28 -7.54
C VAL A 9 -11.57 11.11 -7.12
N THR A 10 -12.76 11.42 -6.63
CA THR A 10 -13.85 10.46 -6.56
C THR A 10 -14.41 10.31 -7.97
N GLU A 11 -14.27 9.14 -8.56
CA GLU A 11 -14.98 8.81 -9.80
C GLU A 11 -16.13 7.87 -9.43
N VAL A 12 -17.32 8.19 -9.95
CA VAL A 12 -18.51 7.35 -9.80
C VAL A 12 -18.53 6.43 -11.03
N ALA A 13 -18.45 5.11 -10.81
CA ALA A 13 -18.53 4.16 -11.93
C ALA A 13 -19.99 4.06 -12.36
N GLU A 14 -20.21 3.76 -13.64
CA GLU A 14 -21.51 3.35 -14.15
C GLU A 14 -22.02 2.17 -13.29
N GLY A 15 -22.98 2.44 -12.41
CA GLY A 15 -23.40 1.51 -11.34
C GLY A 15 -23.50 2.12 -9.93
N GLY A 16 -23.12 3.40 -9.75
CA GLY A 16 -23.36 4.14 -8.50
C GLY A 16 -22.41 3.80 -7.35
N GLN A 17 -21.36 3.02 -7.60
CA GLN A 17 -20.37 2.66 -6.59
C GLN A 17 -19.24 3.70 -6.55
N GLU A 18 -19.09 4.41 -5.44
CA GLU A 18 -18.04 5.42 -5.25
C GLU A 18 -16.66 4.76 -5.07
N TYR A 19 -15.78 4.97 -6.06
CA TYR A 19 -14.38 4.56 -5.96
C TYR A 19 -13.45 5.76 -6.07
N PHE A 20 -12.37 5.70 -5.31
CA PHE A 20 -11.34 6.73 -5.33
C PHE A 20 -10.27 6.32 -6.34
N VAL A 21 -9.98 7.18 -7.31
CA VAL A 21 -8.96 6.92 -8.33
C VAL A 21 -7.70 7.69 -7.98
N GLN A 22 -6.62 6.95 -7.78
CA GLN A 22 -5.29 7.55 -7.70
C GLN A 22 -4.83 7.79 -9.14
N ARG A 23 -5.18 8.96 -9.71
CA ARG A 23 -4.72 9.32 -11.06
C ARG A 23 -3.20 9.45 -11.05
N THR A 24 -2.52 8.55 -11.75
CA THR A 24 -1.08 8.63 -11.97
C THR A 24 -0.79 9.81 -12.90
N VAL A 25 -0.18 10.86 -12.36
CA VAL A 25 0.27 12.03 -13.14
C VAL A 25 1.29 11.54 -14.18
N GLN A 26 1.02 11.82 -15.45
CA GLN A 26 2.01 11.56 -16.49
C GLN A 26 3.18 12.55 -16.30
N PRO A 27 4.42 12.07 -16.16
CA PRO A 27 5.56 12.94 -15.95
C PRO A 27 5.90 13.67 -17.25
N SER A 28 5.57 14.97 -17.31
CA SER A 28 5.89 15.87 -18.42
C SER A 28 7.16 16.69 -18.13
N GLY A 29 7.98 16.95 -19.15
CA GLY A 29 9.14 17.87 -19.06
C GLY A 29 10.48 17.18 -18.75
N ARG A 30 11.35 17.84 -17.95
CA ARG A 30 12.75 17.44 -17.67
C ARG A 30 12.92 16.09 -16.96
N PHE A 31 11.84 15.43 -16.55
CA PHE A 31 11.88 14.17 -15.83
C PHE A 31 11.93 12.92 -16.73
N LYS A 32 11.92 13.07 -18.06
CA LYS A 32 11.78 11.99 -19.09
C LYS A 32 12.79 10.83 -19.00
N ASP A 33 13.95 11.06 -18.40
CA ASP A 33 15.03 10.06 -18.27
C ASP A 33 15.32 9.69 -16.81
N HIS A 34 14.44 10.06 -15.89
CA HIS A 34 14.64 9.80 -14.46
C HIS A 34 14.32 8.34 -14.11
N PRO A 35 15.15 7.63 -13.32
CA PRO A 35 14.93 6.22 -12.97
C PRO A 35 13.58 5.96 -12.27
N LEU A 36 13.07 6.95 -11.52
CA LEU A 36 11.73 6.89 -10.91
C LEU A 36 10.60 6.71 -11.92
N LEU A 37 10.79 7.11 -13.19
CA LEU A 37 9.78 6.93 -14.22
C LEU A 37 9.48 5.47 -14.52
N ALA A 38 10.49 4.60 -14.46
CA ALA A 38 10.29 3.18 -14.68
C ALA A 38 9.36 2.61 -13.60
N GLU A 39 9.54 3.05 -12.35
CA GLU A 39 8.73 2.62 -11.22
C GLU A 39 7.32 3.22 -11.28
N VAL A 40 7.17 4.49 -11.67
CA VAL A 40 5.86 5.10 -11.91
C VAL A 40 5.12 4.36 -13.02
N ARG A 41 5.77 4.07 -14.15
CA ARG A 41 5.19 3.31 -15.28
C ARG A 41 4.87 1.86 -14.91
N ARG A 42 5.59 1.26 -13.96
CA ARG A 42 5.28 -0.07 -13.44
C ARG A 42 4.02 0.00 -12.59
N GLY A 43 3.96 0.96 -11.66
CA GLY A 43 2.81 1.19 -10.79
C GLY A 43 1.53 1.53 -11.55
N THR A 44 1.63 2.28 -12.65
CA THR A 44 0.45 2.61 -13.49
C THR A 44 -0.19 1.38 -14.13
N LYS A 45 0.54 0.27 -14.31
CA LYS A 45 0.03 -0.96 -14.93
C LYS A 45 -0.61 -1.93 -13.94
N LEU A 46 -0.37 -1.74 -12.64
CA LEU A 46 -0.90 -2.60 -11.59
C LEU A 46 -2.41 -2.32 -11.41
N ARG A 47 -3.19 -3.41 -11.32
CA ARG A 47 -4.65 -3.34 -11.19
C ARG A 47 -5.07 -3.54 -9.75
N CYS A 48 -6.01 -2.72 -9.30
CA CYS A 48 -6.60 -2.87 -7.99
C CYS A 48 -7.45 -4.15 -7.91
N ARG A 49 -7.25 -4.98 -6.89
CA ARG A 49 -8.06 -6.19 -6.66
C ARG A 49 -9.53 -5.88 -6.34
N ILE A 50 -9.83 -4.68 -5.83
CA ILE A 50 -11.18 -4.28 -5.43
C ILE A 50 -11.97 -3.68 -6.61
N CYS A 51 -11.41 -2.67 -7.30
CA CYS A 51 -12.12 -1.98 -8.38
C CYS A 51 -11.67 -2.36 -9.80
N GLY A 52 -10.62 -3.16 -9.96
CA GLY A 52 -10.10 -3.62 -11.27
C GLY A 52 -9.34 -2.56 -12.09
N GLN A 53 -9.38 -1.30 -11.66
CA GLN A 53 -8.77 -0.17 -12.36
C GLN A 53 -7.24 -0.12 -12.21
N PRO A 54 -6.50 0.37 -13.22
CA PRO A 54 -5.06 0.56 -13.16
C PRO A 54 -4.65 1.70 -12.20
N GLY A 55 -3.39 1.69 -11.74
CA GLY A 55 -2.84 2.71 -10.83
C GLY A 55 -2.73 2.28 -9.37
N ALA A 56 -2.90 0.99 -9.09
CA ALA A 56 -2.79 0.45 -7.74
C ALA A 56 -1.33 0.30 -7.31
N THR A 57 -0.87 1.07 -6.32
CA THR A 57 0.53 1.06 -5.88
C THR A 57 0.81 0.31 -4.58
N LEU A 58 -0.23 -0.12 -3.85
CA LEU A 58 -0.04 -0.84 -2.59
C LEU A 58 -0.08 -2.34 -2.79
N GLY A 59 1.06 -3.00 -2.58
CA GLY A 59 1.18 -4.46 -2.59
C GLY A 59 1.06 -5.06 -1.20
N CYS A 60 0.72 -6.35 -1.15
CA CYS A 60 0.84 -7.16 0.06
C CYS A 60 2.32 -7.38 0.42
N HIS A 61 2.62 -7.47 1.72
CA HIS A 61 3.98 -7.72 2.23
C HIS A 61 4.48 -9.13 1.93
N LEU A 62 3.56 -10.07 1.74
CA LEU A 62 3.84 -11.44 1.33
C LEU A 62 4.28 -11.52 -0.13
N ASP A 63 5.44 -12.13 -0.39
CA ASP A 63 6.10 -12.12 -1.71
C ASP A 63 5.35 -12.92 -2.77
N ALA A 64 4.71 -14.01 -2.34
CA ALA A 64 3.85 -14.81 -3.20
C ALA A 64 2.57 -14.08 -3.61
N CYS A 65 2.16 -13.06 -2.85
CA CYS A 65 0.92 -12.33 -3.09
C CYS A 65 1.13 -11.22 -4.13
N LYS A 66 0.51 -11.39 -5.29
CA LYS A 66 0.57 -10.42 -6.40
C LYS A 66 -0.54 -9.37 -6.37
N TRP A 67 -1.34 -9.32 -5.30
CA TRP A 67 -2.48 -8.42 -5.24
C TRP A 67 -2.05 -6.99 -4.92
N SER A 68 -2.57 -6.07 -5.72
CA SER A 68 -2.33 -4.64 -5.59
C SER A 68 -3.64 -3.91 -5.27
N TYR A 69 -3.55 -2.81 -4.52
CA TYR A 69 -4.67 -2.01 -4.06
C TYR A 69 -4.39 -0.52 -4.26
N HIS A 70 -5.45 0.26 -4.51
CA HIS A 70 -5.38 1.69 -4.20
C HIS A 70 -5.39 1.87 -2.69
N TYR A 71 -4.71 2.89 -2.17
CA TYR A 71 -4.80 3.29 -0.76
C TYR A 71 -6.24 3.36 -0.23
N PRO A 72 -7.15 4.11 -0.86
CA PRO A 72 -8.54 4.18 -0.42
C PRO A 72 -9.29 2.84 -0.56
N CYS A 73 -8.99 2.04 -1.58
CA CYS A 73 -9.60 0.71 -1.72
C CYS A 73 -9.15 -0.23 -0.61
N ALA A 74 -7.89 -0.16 -0.20
CA ALA A 74 -7.36 -0.95 0.89
C ALA A 74 -8.02 -0.56 2.22
N LEU A 75 -8.20 0.75 2.48
CA LEU A 75 -8.90 1.25 3.67
C LEU A 75 -10.36 0.78 3.77
N LYS A 76 -11.07 0.68 2.64
CA LYS A 76 -12.45 0.17 2.59
C LYS A 76 -12.54 -1.36 2.70
N SER A 77 -11.41 -2.05 2.61
CA SER A 77 -11.34 -3.51 2.66
C SER A 77 -10.72 -3.97 3.98
N ALA A 78 -10.86 -5.26 4.32
CA ALA A 78 -10.23 -5.84 5.51
C ALA A 78 -8.70 -6.03 5.39
N CYS A 79 -8.01 -5.14 4.66
CA CYS A 79 -6.55 -5.14 4.58
C CYS A 79 -5.96 -4.55 5.85
N LEU A 80 -4.84 -5.13 6.31
CA LEU A 80 -4.08 -4.61 7.45
C LEU A 80 -3.04 -3.61 6.94
N LEU A 81 -3.14 -2.36 7.38
CA LEU A 81 -2.13 -1.34 7.13
C LEU A 81 -1.17 -1.31 8.32
N MET A 82 0.13 -1.40 8.05
CA MET A 82 1.19 -1.31 9.05
C MET A 82 2.04 -0.05 8.80
N PRO A 83 1.60 1.15 9.26
CA PRO A 83 2.30 2.40 8.99
C PRO A 83 3.73 2.43 9.52
N ARG A 84 3.99 1.76 10.65
CA ARG A 84 5.33 1.68 11.26
C ARG A 84 6.36 1.00 10.35
N LEU A 85 5.89 0.16 9.42
CA LEU A 85 6.72 -0.64 8.53
C LEU A 85 6.61 -0.19 7.08
N ILE A 86 5.75 0.80 6.81
CA ILE A 86 5.41 1.25 5.47
C ILE A 86 4.99 0.03 4.61
N ALA A 87 4.18 -0.86 5.20
CA ALA A 87 3.78 -2.13 4.61
C ALA A 87 2.27 -2.37 4.78
N MET A 88 1.75 -3.33 4.01
CA MET A 88 0.34 -3.74 4.02
C MET A 88 0.25 -5.26 3.93
N ALA A 89 -0.70 -5.87 4.63
CA ALA A 89 -1.17 -7.21 4.31
C ALA A 89 -2.57 -7.15 3.66
N CYS A 90 -2.78 -7.93 2.60
CA CYS A 90 -4.08 -7.96 1.94
C CYS A 90 -5.14 -8.60 2.85
N ASN A 91 -6.41 -8.44 2.50
CA ASN A 91 -7.54 -9.00 3.26
C ASN A 91 -7.52 -10.53 3.46
N VAL A 92 -6.71 -11.28 2.70
CA VAL A 92 -6.53 -12.73 2.90
C VAL A 92 -5.33 -13.06 3.77
N HIS A 93 -4.32 -12.18 3.82
CA HIS A 93 -3.13 -12.38 4.63
C HIS A 93 -3.12 -11.50 5.90
N ALA A 94 -4.13 -10.66 6.13
CA ALA A 94 -4.20 -9.76 7.28
C ALA A 94 -4.02 -10.51 8.60
N ASP A 95 -4.65 -11.68 8.74
CA ASP A 95 -4.56 -12.50 9.95
C ASP A 95 -3.13 -13.04 10.21
N GLN A 96 -2.32 -13.26 9.16
CA GLN A 96 -0.93 -13.72 9.31
C GLN A 96 -0.01 -12.66 9.96
N TYR A 97 -0.41 -11.39 9.92
CA TYR A 97 0.38 -10.28 10.43
C TYR A 97 -0.25 -9.60 11.65
N ARG A 98 -1.39 -10.11 12.15
CA ARG A 98 -2.06 -9.56 13.34
C ARG A 98 -1.20 -9.69 14.59
N THR A 99 -0.55 -10.84 14.76
CA THR A 99 0.37 -11.09 15.88
C THR A 99 1.59 -10.17 15.82
N TYR A 100 2.00 -9.71 14.63
CA TYR A 100 3.11 -8.77 14.51
C TYR A 100 2.77 -7.38 15.07
N GLU A 101 1.54 -6.90 14.89
CA GLU A 101 1.11 -5.65 15.53
C GLU A 101 1.10 -5.78 17.06
N GLU A 102 0.69 -6.94 17.58
CA GLU A 102 0.68 -7.24 19.02
C GLU A 102 2.10 -7.34 19.57
N ASP A 103 2.99 -8.08 18.90
CA ASP A 103 4.40 -8.23 19.27
C ASP A 103 5.14 -6.90 19.19
N THR A 104 4.86 -6.05 18.20
CA THR A 104 5.44 -4.71 18.13
C THR A 104 4.87 -3.76 19.17
N GLN A 105 3.59 -3.85 19.52
CA GLN A 105 3.02 -3.10 20.63
C GLN A 105 3.67 -3.53 21.96
N GLN A 106 3.79 -4.82 22.20
CA GLN A 106 4.44 -5.38 23.38
C GLN A 106 5.93 -4.99 23.44
N ALA A 107 6.64 -5.03 22.30
CA ALA A 107 8.02 -4.57 22.19
C ALA A 107 8.15 -3.05 22.40
N THR A 108 7.20 -2.23 21.93
CA THR A 108 7.22 -0.79 22.26
C THR A 108 7.00 -0.53 23.74
N ILE A 109 6.11 -1.28 24.39
CA ILE A 109 5.89 -1.21 25.85
C ILE A 109 7.14 -1.69 26.60
N ALA A 110 7.82 -2.74 26.12
CA ALA A 110 9.10 -3.19 26.66
C ALA A 110 10.24 -2.20 26.42
N ALA A 111 10.28 -1.53 25.26
CA ALA A 111 11.29 -0.53 24.93
C ALA A 111 11.17 0.71 25.82
N THR A 112 9.96 1.09 26.28
CA THR A 112 9.83 2.12 27.33
C THR A 112 10.49 1.73 28.67
N LYS A 113 10.85 0.45 28.83
CA LYS A 113 11.57 -0.09 30.00
C LYS A 113 13.06 -0.37 29.72
N GLY A 114 13.57 0.00 28.54
CA GLY A 114 15.01 -0.03 28.23
C GLY A 114 15.54 -1.33 27.63
N GLU A 115 14.70 -2.22 27.09
CA GLU A 115 15.17 -3.46 26.45
C GLU A 115 14.44 -3.77 25.13
N ALA A 116 15.25 -4.04 24.10
CA ALA A 116 14.96 -4.61 22.77
C ALA A 116 14.25 -3.76 21.69
N SER A 117 14.79 -3.89 20.47
CA SER A 117 14.20 -3.44 19.21
C SER A 117 13.13 -4.45 18.76
N PRO A 118 12.00 -4.04 18.13
CA PRO A 118 11.02 -4.99 17.62
C PRO A 118 11.65 -5.99 16.64
N PRO A 119 11.16 -7.24 16.57
CA PRO A 119 11.68 -8.22 15.63
C PRO A 119 11.51 -7.68 14.20
N PRO A 120 12.53 -7.83 13.32
CA PRO A 120 12.40 -7.43 11.93
C PRO A 120 11.29 -8.26 11.27
N LEU A 121 10.35 -7.61 10.60
CA LEU A 121 9.52 -8.33 9.64
C LEU A 121 10.41 -8.83 8.51
N THR A 122 10.71 -10.12 8.52
CA THR A 122 11.24 -10.79 7.34
C THR A 122 10.09 -11.00 6.36
N ARG A 123 10.28 -10.61 5.10
CA ARG A 123 9.32 -10.95 4.03
C ARG A 123 9.13 -12.47 4.02
N THR A 124 7.93 -12.92 4.33
CA THR A 124 7.59 -14.34 4.38
C THR A 124 7.20 -14.83 2.97
N ASN A 125 7.65 -16.03 2.63
CA ASN A 125 7.37 -16.69 1.34
C ASN A 125 6.24 -17.73 1.43
N THR A 126 5.50 -17.76 2.54
CA THR A 126 4.51 -18.80 2.80
C THR A 126 3.21 -18.50 2.05
N ALA A 127 2.82 -19.42 1.15
CA ALA A 127 1.62 -19.33 0.31
C ALA A 127 0.32 -19.62 1.06
#